data_AF-A0A544YQW8-F1
#
_entry.id   AF-A0A544YQW8-F1
#
_cell.length_a   1.000
_cell.length_b   1.000
_cell.length_c   1.000
_cell.angle_alpha   90.00
_cell.angle_beta   90.00
_cell.angle_gamma   90.00
#
_symmetry.space_group_name_H-M   'P 1'
#
loop_
_entity.id
_entity.type
_entity.pdbx_description
1 polymer ?
#
loop_
_entity_poly.entity_id
_entity_poly.type
_entity_poly.pdbx_seq_one_letter_code
_entity_poly.pdbx_strand_id
1 'polypeptide(L)'
;MSDVELSVRMPVGDVVLDADVAVPRDARGAVLFAHGSGSGRHSPRNRYVARELQRAGLATVLADLLTVEEERVDALTGHLRFDIGLLAERVGALADRLPEDEVVGGLPVGLFGASTGAAAALVAAATRPGVVKAVVSRGGRPDLAGGALRSVRQPTLLIVGERDPVVLELNKEAMRAMTAPVRLEIVPGATHLFEEPGALETVARLARDWFLQHLAGGAASA
;
A
#
# COMPACT_ATOMS: atom_id res chain seq x y z
N MET A 1 9.97 -13.12 19.99
CA MET A 1 11.15 -12.35 20.44
C MET A 1 11.36 -11.26 19.41
N SER A 2 11.41 -10.01 19.88
CA SER A 2 10.81 -8.81 19.27
C SER A 2 11.26 -8.46 17.85
N ASP A 3 10.29 -8.37 16.95
CA ASP A 3 10.35 -7.48 15.79
C ASP A 3 10.50 -6.05 16.31
N VAL A 4 11.57 -5.35 15.92
CA VAL A 4 11.77 -3.96 16.35
C VAL A 4 10.94 -3.06 15.44
N GLU A 5 9.94 -2.40 16.00
CA GLU A 5 9.23 -1.30 15.32
C GLU A 5 10.01 0.00 15.61
N LEU A 6 10.48 0.65 14.54
CA LEU A 6 11.25 1.88 14.59
C LEU A 6 10.42 2.99 13.95
N SER A 7 10.19 4.08 14.69
CA SER A 7 9.69 5.32 14.10
C SER A 7 10.89 6.08 13.50
N VAL A 8 10.85 6.29 12.20
CA VAL A 8 11.91 6.93 11.41
C VAL A 8 11.36 8.13 10.65
N ARG A 9 12.24 9.04 10.27
CA ARG A 9 11.94 10.19 9.44
C ARG A 9 12.58 10.01 8.07
N MET A 10 11.76 10.01 7.02
CA MET A 10 12.17 9.72 5.66
C MET A 10 12.07 10.99 4.80
N PRO A 11 13.21 11.59 4.41
CA PRO A 11 13.20 12.69 3.44
C PRO A 11 12.61 12.26 2.09
N VAL A 12 11.72 13.08 1.53
CA VAL A 12 11.04 12.86 0.25
C VAL A 12 10.98 14.21 -0.47
N GLY A 13 11.82 14.39 -1.49
CA GLY A 13 12.02 15.71 -2.09
C GLY A 13 12.43 16.73 -1.02
N ASP A 14 11.64 17.80 -0.90
CA ASP A 14 11.88 18.90 0.05
C ASP A 14 11.16 18.71 1.39
N VAL A 15 10.43 17.61 1.59
CA VAL A 15 9.71 17.32 2.84
C VAL A 15 10.33 16.13 3.58
N VAL A 16 9.95 15.97 4.86
CA VAL A 16 10.32 14.81 5.68
C VAL A 16 9.03 14.18 6.20
N LEU A 17 8.85 12.90 5.93
CA LEU A 17 7.67 12.14 6.31
C LEU A 17 7.99 11.18 7.47
N ASP A 18 7.07 11.05 8.41
CA ASP A 18 7.19 10.08 9.50
C ASP A 18 6.79 8.68 9.00
N ALA A 19 7.53 7.65 9.40
CA ALA A 19 7.20 6.28 9.10
C ALA A 19 7.49 5.34 10.26
N ASP A 20 6.61 4.35 10.46
CA ASP A 20 6.86 3.22 11.36
C ASP A 20 7.31 2.02 10.53
N VAL A 21 8.54 1.55 10.79
CA VAL A 21 9.20 0.46 10.06
C VAL A 21 9.34 -0.73 10.98
N ALA A 22 8.92 -1.91 10.52
CA ALA A 22 9.15 -3.17 11.22
C ALA A 22 9.74 -4.20 10.27
N VAL A 23 10.84 -4.83 10.70
CA VAL A 23 11.59 -5.81 9.89
C VAL A 23 11.77 -7.12 10.66
N PRO A 24 11.02 -8.17 10.28
CA PRO A 24 11.26 -9.52 10.79
C PRO A 24 12.65 -10.02 10.37
N ARG A 25 13.29 -10.89 11.18
CA ARG A 25 14.66 -11.38 10.93
C ARG A 25 14.88 -11.99 9.54
N ASP A 26 13.90 -12.73 9.04
CA ASP A 26 13.95 -13.43 7.75
C ASP A 26 13.01 -12.77 6.73
N ALA A 27 12.98 -11.43 6.71
CA ALA A 27 12.11 -10.67 5.81
C ALA A 27 12.37 -11.05 4.35
N ARG A 28 11.30 -11.40 3.62
CA ARG A 28 11.36 -11.81 2.20
C ARG A 28 11.01 -10.71 1.22
N GLY A 29 10.55 -9.57 1.74
CA GLY A 29 10.07 -8.43 0.98
C GLY A 29 9.61 -7.33 1.93
N ALA A 30 9.53 -6.11 1.42
CA ALA A 30 9.06 -4.94 2.15
C ALA A 30 7.73 -4.45 1.57
N VAL A 31 6.76 -4.16 2.43
CA VAL A 31 5.43 -3.66 2.02
C VAL A 31 5.25 -2.23 2.53
N LEU A 32 5.22 -1.27 1.61
CA LEU A 32 4.92 0.13 1.89
C LEU A 32 3.40 0.37 1.86
N PHE A 33 2.87 0.91 2.94
CA PHE A 33 1.46 1.23 3.07
C PHE A 33 1.17 2.66 2.59
N ALA A 34 0.34 2.77 1.56
CA ALA A 34 -0.29 4.02 1.14
C ALA A 34 -1.69 4.10 1.76
N HIS A 35 -1.81 4.87 2.84
CA HIS A 35 -3.09 5.01 3.54
C HIS A 35 -4.08 5.89 2.75
N GLY A 36 -5.37 5.76 3.09
CA GLY A 36 -6.43 6.56 2.50
C GLY A 36 -6.48 7.98 3.06
N SER A 37 -7.33 8.79 2.45
CA SER A 37 -7.56 10.19 2.79
C SER A 37 -7.93 10.39 4.28
N GLY A 38 -7.22 11.27 4.98
CA GLY A 38 -7.46 11.55 6.40
C GLY A 38 -7.10 10.40 7.35
N SER A 39 -6.37 9.40 6.86
CA SER A 39 -5.75 8.35 7.67
C SER A 39 -4.22 8.53 7.63
N GLY A 40 -3.50 7.79 8.45
CA GLY A 40 -2.04 7.84 8.55
C GLY A 40 -1.48 6.52 9.06
N ARG A 41 -0.21 6.54 9.47
CA ARG A 41 0.52 5.37 10.01
C ARG A 41 -0.14 4.74 11.24
N HIS A 42 -0.93 5.51 11.98
CA HIS A 42 -1.66 5.06 13.17
C HIS A 42 -3.00 4.37 12.89
N SER A 43 -3.37 4.17 11.62
CA SER A 43 -4.62 3.50 11.24
C SER A 43 -4.74 2.10 11.86
N PRO A 44 -5.75 1.83 12.73
CA PRO A 44 -5.87 0.52 13.38
C PRO A 44 -5.98 -0.64 12.38
N ARG A 45 -6.67 -0.39 11.25
CA ARG A 45 -6.85 -1.37 10.17
C ARG A 45 -5.54 -1.68 9.45
N ASN A 46 -4.76 -0.66 9.08
CA ASN A 46 -3.49 -0.89 8.40
C ASN A 46 -2.45 -1.48 9.35
N ARG A 47 -2.41 -1.05 10.62
CA ARG A 47 -1.55 -1.66 11.65
C ARG A 47 -1.91 -3.12 11.88
N TYR A 48 -3.19 -3.49 11.84
CA TYR A 48 -3.60 -4.89 11.90
C TYR A 48 -3.06 -5.69 10.71
N VAL A 49 -3.31 -5.23 9.48
CA VAL A 49 -2.81 -5.92 8.27
C VAL A 49 -1.28 -6.02 8.32
N ALA A 50 -0.58 -4.93 8.68
CA ALA A 50 0.87 -4.92 8.80
C ALA A 50 1.39 -5.97 9.79
N ARG A 51 0.77 -6.11 10.97
CA ARG A 51 1.15 -7.16 11.93
C ARG A 51 0.98 -8.58 11.36
N GLU A 52 -0.07 -8.83 10.59
CA GLU A 52 -0.26 -10.13 9.94
C GLU A 52 0.77 -10.38 8.82
N LEU A 53 1.20 -9.33 8.10
CA LEU A 53 2.30 -9.43 7.14
C LEU A 53 3.65 -9.67 7.83
N GLN A 54 3.92 -8.98 8.94
CA GLN A 54 5.13 -9.17 9.77
C GLN A 54 5.22 -10.60 10.29
N ARG A 55 4.12 -11.15 10.82
CA ARG A 55 4.02 -12.57 11.26
C ARG A 55 4.32 -13.56 10.13
N ALA A 56 4.15 -13.15 8.87
CA ALA A 56 4.44 -13.95 7.69
C ALA A 56 5.85 -13.73 7.11
N GLY A 57 6.71 -12.95 7.78
CA GLY A 57 8.07 -12.65 7.34
C GLY A 57 8.13 -11.61 6.23
N LEU A 58 7.26 -10.60 6.27
CA LEU A 58 7.33 -9.41 5.41
C LEU A 58 7.66 -8.19 6.26
N ALA A 59 8.66 -7.41 5.84
CA ALA A 59 8.88 -6.10 6.41
C ALA A 59 7.73 -5.17 6.03
N THR A 60 7.42 -4.21 6.89
CA THR A 60 6.33 -3.26 6.65
C THR A 60 6.77 -1.84 6.96
N VAL A 61 6.36 -0.91 6.12
CA VAL A 61 6.59 0.52 6.27
C VAL A 61 5.24 1.22 6.25
N LEU A 62 4.83 1.79 7.38
CA LEU A 62 3.63 2.62 7.48
C LEU A 62 4.09 4.07 7.56
N ALA A 63 4.07 4.76 6.42
CA ALA A 63 4.46 6.17 6.34
C ALA A 63 3.23 7.07 6.32
N ASP A 64 3.36 8.27 6.88
CA ASP A 64 2.42 9.34 6.57
C ASP A 64 2.74 9.93 5.20
N LEU A 65 1.71 10.14 4.38
CA LEU A 65 1.83 10.73 3.06
C LEU A 65 1.67 12.25 3.07
N LEU A 66 1.43 12.87 4.22
CA LEU A 66 1.40 14.32 4.42
C LEU A 66 2.29 14.67 5.61
N THR A 67 2.92 15.86 5.57
CA THR A 67 3.60 16.38 6.78
C THR A 67 2.57 16.78 7.83
N VAL A 68 3.00 16.93 9.08
CA VAL A 68 2.12 17.41 10.17
C VAL A 68 1.52 18.78 9.84
N GLU A 69 2.27 19.66 9.19
CA GLU A 69 1.80 20.98 8.76
C GLU A 69 0.73 20.86 7.67
N GLU A 70 0.96 19.99 6.69
CA GLU A 70 0.02 19.73 5.60
C GLU A 70 -1.26 19.06 6.11
N GLU A 71 -1.15 18.11 7.03
CA GLU A 71 -2.32 17.46 7.67
C GLU A 71 -3.21 18.49 8.39
N ARG A 72 -2.61 19.50 9.04
CA ARG A 72 -3.38 20.57 9.71
C ARG A 72 -4.15 21.43 8.70
N VAL A 73 -3.52 21.79 7.57
CA VAL A 73 -4.18 22.56 6.51
C VAL A 73 -5.25 21.71 5.82
N ASP A 74 -4.92 20.46 5.52
CA ASP A 74 -5.81 19.51 4.86
C ASP A 74 -7.00 19.11 5.75
N ALA A 75 -6.86 19.11 7.08
CA ALA A 75 -7.98 18.91 7.99
C ALA A 75 -9.09 19.96 7.82
N LEU A 76 -8.72 21.18 7.39
CA LEU A 76 -9.66 22.28 7.14
C LEU A 76 -10.17 22.32 5.70
N THR A 77 -9.35 21.88 4.74
CA THR A 77 -9.56 22.14 3.32
C THR A 77 -9.85 20.89 2.49
N GLY A 78 -9.35 19.74 2.93
CA GLY A 78 -9.48 18.43 2.28
C GLY A 78 -8.82 18.30 0.91
N HIS A 79 -8.03 19.27 0.45
CA HIS A 79 -7.52 19.26 -0.93
C HIS A 79 -6.35 18.30 -1.15
N LEU A 80 -5.47 18.13 -0.16
CA LEU A 80 -4.25 17.31 -0.31
C LEU A 80 -4.57 15.83 -0.23
N ARG A 81 -5.51 15.42 0.63
CA ARG A 81 -5.90 14.02 0.80
C ARG A 81 -6.54 13.40 -0.46
N PHE A 82 -6.95 14.22 -1.44
CA PHE A 82 -7.50 13.78 -2.72
C PHE A 82 -6.59 14.11 -3.91
N ASP A 83 -5.43 14.74 -3.68
CA ASP A 83 -4.43 14.97 -4.71
C ASP A 83 -3.63 13.69 -4.98
N ILE A 84 -4.14 12.88 -5.92
CA ILE A 84 -3.51 11.60 -6.28
C ILE A 84 -2.11 11.81 -6.86
N GLY A 85 -1.84 12.94 -7.51
CA GLY A 85 -0.53 13.25 -8.06
C GLY A 85 0.51 13.39 -6.94
N LEU A 86 0.21 14.26 -5.96
CA LEU A 86 1.05 14.45 -4.77
C LEU A 86 1.26 13.14 -4.00
N LEU A 87 0.17 12.42 -3.71
CA LEU A 87 0.25 11.18 -2.95
C LEU A 87 1.06 10.10 -3.69
N ALA A 88 0.90 9.99 -5.01
CA ALA A 88 1.66 9.04 -5.82
C ALA A 88 3.15 9.39 -5.88
N GLU A 89 3.49 10.68 -5.97
CA GLU A 89 4.87 11.14 -5.91
C GLU A 89 5.53 10.70 -4.59
N ARG A 90 4.83 10.90 -3.47
CA ARG A 90 5.33 10.53 -2.14
C ARG A 90 5.48 9.03 -1.93
N VAL A 91 4.46 8.26 -2.31
CA VAL A 91 4.53 6.80 -2.29
C VAL A 91 5.69 6.31 -3.14
N GLY A 92 5.86 6.88 -4.33
CA GLY A 92 6.95 6.55 -5.23
C GLY A 92 8.32 6.86 -4.65
N ALA A 93 8.52 8.08 -4.13
CA ALA A 93 9.79 8.48 -3.52
C ALA A 93 10.13 7.66 -2.28
N LEU A 94 9.15 7.32 -1.44
CA LEU A 94 9.35 6.40 -0.33
C LEU A 94 9.77 5.02 -0.84
N ALA A 95 9.11 4.49 -1.86
CA ALA A 95 9.45 3.19 -2.45
C ALA A 95 10.87 3.17 -3.04
N ASP A 96 11.30 4.26 -3.70
CA ASP A 96 12.65 4.40 -4.27
C ASP A 96 13.74 4.34 -3.21
N ARG A 97 13.43 4.77 -1.98
CA ARG A 97 14.37 4.79 -0.85
C ARG A 97 14.52 3.44 -0.13
N LEU A 98 13.49 2.60 -0.14
CA LEU A 98 13.53 1.33 0.62
C LEU A 98 14.71 0.41 0.24
N PRO A 99 15.08 0.27 -1.05
CA PRO A 99 16.23 -0.55 -1.43
C PRO A 99 17.57 -0.06 -0.87
N GLU A 100 17.70 1.24 -0.58
CA GLU A 100 18.93 1.88 -0.08
C GLU A 100 18.96 2.04 1.44
N ASP A 101 17.85 1.76 2.12
CA ASP A 101 17.72 1.91 3.57
C ASP A 101 18.53 0.84 4.32
N GLU A 102 19.20 1.22 5.40
CA GLU A 102 20.07 0.31 6.16
C GLU A 102 19.30 -0.84 6.84
N VAL A 103 17.99 -0.68 7.07
CA VAL A 103 17.14 -1.63 7.80
C VAL A 103 16.34 -2.52 6.84
N VAL A 104 15.82 -1.98 5.73
CA VAL A 104 14.99 -2.71 4.75
C VAL A 104 15.66 -2.96 3.39
N GLY A 105 16.91 -2.53 3.25
CA GLY A 105 17.68 -2.59 2.01
C GLY A 105 17.77 -3.99 1.39
N GLY A 106 17.80 -4.03 0.06
CA GLY A 106 17.87 -5.27 -0.72
C GLY A 106 16.57 -6.09 -0.80
N LEU A 107 15.52 -5.71 -0.06
CA LEU A 107 14.23 -6.40 -0.13
C LEU A 107 13.40 -5.94 -1.34
N PRO A 108 12.72 -6.87 -2.05
CA PRO A 108 11.75 -6.51 -3.08
C PRO A 108 10.56 -5.76 -2.47
N VAL A 109 10.15 -4.67 -3.14
CA VAL A 109 9.12 -3.74 -2.63
C VAL A 109 7.74 -4.07 -3.19
N GLY A 110 6.76 -4.23 -2.31
CA GLY A 110 5.33 -4.24 -2.63
C GLY A 110 4.63 -2.99 -2.09
N LEU A 111 3.53 -2.58 -2.73
CA LEU A 111 2.70 -1.47 -2.28
C LEU A 111 1.33 -1.98 -1.80
N PHE A 112 0.93 -1.58 -0.60
CA PHE A 112 -0.42 -1.80 -0.09
C PHE A 112 -1.15 -0.46 -0.03
N GLY A 113 -2.10 -0.25 -0.93
CA GLY A 113 -2.92 0.95 -0.96
C GLY A 113 -4.31 0.72 -0.39
N ALA A 114 -4.79 1.67 0.42
CA ALA A 114 -6.12 1.63 1.01
C ALA A 114 -6.95 2.84 0.58
N SER A 115 -8.21 2.64 0.18
CA SER A 115 -9.09 3.72 -0.29
C SER A 115 -8.40 4.54 -1.41
N THR A 116 -8.29 5.86 -1.29
CA THR A 116 -7.56 6.73 -2.24
C THR A 116 -6.06 6.43 -2.34
N GLY A 117 -5.45 5.90 -1.29
CA GLY A 117 -4.06 5.44 -1.31
C GLY A 117 -3.82 4.31 -2.31
N ALA A 118 -4.86 3.57 -2.71
CA ALA A 118 -4.77 2.58 -3.80
C ALA A 118 -4.48 3.23 -5.16
N ALA A 119 -5.09 4.38 -5.46
CA ALA A 119 -4.81 5.10 -6.69
C ALA A 119 -3.36 5.59 -6.69
N ALA A 120 -2.91 6.19 -5.58
CA ALA A 120 -1.53 6.63 -5.40
C ALA A 120 -0.52 5.48 -5.58
N ALA A 121 -0.79 4.32 -4.97
CA ALA A 121 0.04 3.13 -5.12
C ALA A 121 0.13 2.64 -6.58
N LEU A 122 -0.98 2.65 -7.32
CA LEU A 122 -1.00 2.24 -8.73
C LEU A 122 -0.25 3.22 -9.63
N VAL A 123 -0.42 4.53 -9.42
CA VAL A 123 0.34 5.56 -10.16
C VAL A 123 1.84 5.47 -9.84
N ALA A 124 2.21 5.26 -8.58
CA ALA A 124 3.60 5.04 -8.17
C ALA A 124 4.19 3.78 -8.83
N ALA A 125 3.45 2.66 -8.83
CA ALA A 125 3.88 1.42 -9.47
C ALA A 125 4.09 1.57 -10.99
N ALA A 126 3.18 2.27 -11.67
CA ALA A 126 3.26 2.53 -13.11
C ALA A 126 4.52 3.33 -13.50
N THR A 127 4.95 4.25 -12.63
CA THR A 127 6.13 5.11 -12.86
C THR A 127 7.45 4.47 -12.43
N ARG A 128 7.40 3.38 -11.64
CA ARG A 128 8.58 2.71 -11.06
C ARG A 128 8.61 1.20 -11.34
N PRO A 129 8.62 0.76 -12.61
CA PRO A 129 8.61 -0.66 -12.97
C PRO A 129 9.83 -1.45 -12.47
N GLY A 130 10.96 -0.77 -12.19
CA GLY A 130 12.16 -1.41 -11.65
C GLY A 130 12.09 -1.69 -10.14
N VAL A 131 11.40 -0.84 -9.38
CA VAL A 131 11.40 -0.83 -7.91
C VAL A 131 10.23 -1.65 -7.36
N VAL A 132 9.00 -1.33 -7.78
CA VAL A 132 7.79 -1.97 -7.26
C VAL A 132 7.56 -3.30 -7.96
N LYS A 133 7.32 -4.36 -7.18
CA LYS A 133 7.12 -5.73 -7.67
C LYS A 133 5.68 -6.22 -7.61
N ALA A 134 4.87 -5.72 -6.67
CA ALA A 134 3.46 -6.10 -6.53
C ALA A 134 2.63 -4.99 -5.88
N VAL A 135 1.33 -4.96 -6.18
CA VAL A 135 0.38 -4.00 -5.59
C VAL A 135 -0.82 -4.74 -5.01
N VAL A 136 -1.29 -4.31 -3.83
CA VAL A 136 -2.58 -4.69 -3.25
C VAL A 136 -3.40 -3.43 -3.01
N SER A 137 -4.66 -3.41 -3.45
CA SER A 137 -5.64 -2.35 -3.24
C SER A 137 -6.76 -2.87 -2.35
N ARG A 138 -6.96 -2.28 -1.16
CA ARG A 138 -8.04 -2.64 -0.23
C ARG A 138 -9.12 -1.58 -0.19
N GLY A 139 -10.34 -1.94 -0.62
CA GLY A 139 -11.48 -1.02 -0.69
C GLY A 139 -11.12 0.25 -1.45
N GLY A 140 -10.23 0.11 -2.44
CA GLY A 140 -9.53 1.22 -3.06
C GLY A 140 -10.35 1.91 -4.13
N ARG A 141 -9.89 3.09 -4.54
CA ARG A 141 -10.40 3.84 -5.69
C ARG A 141 -9.41 3.80 -6.86
N PRO A 142 -9.08 2.62 -7.42
CA PRO A 142 -8.08 2.49 -8.48
C PRO A 142 -8.49 3.25 -9.75
N ASP A 143 -9.79 3.51 -9.94
CA ASP A 143 -10.32 4.37 -11.01
C ASP A 143 -9.68 5.76 -11.03
N LEU A 144 -9.30 6.30 -9.87
CA LEU A 144 -8.65 7.60 -9.75
C LEU A 144 -7.20 7.60 -10.27
N ALA A 145 -6.59 6.45 -10.53
CA ALA A 145 -5.29 6.37 -11.21
C ALA A 145 -5.39 6.69 -12.72
N GLY A 146 -6.61 6.73 -13.28
CA GLY A 146 -6.88 7.17 -14.64
C GLY A 146 -6.02 6.45 -15.68
N GLY A 147 -5.35 7.22 -16.55
CA GLY A 147 -4.52 6.68 -17.63
C GLY A 147 -3.34 5.83 -17.16
N ALA A 148 -2.86 6.00 -15.92
CA ALA A 148 -1.73 5.25 -15.38
C ALA A 148 -2.03 3.74 -15.23
N LEU A 149 -3.32 3.36 -15.12
CA LEU A 149 -3.74 1.95 -15.04
C LEU A 149 -3.21 1.10 -16.20
N ARG A 150 -3.15 1.67 -17.41
CA ARG A 150 -2.61 1.00 -18.61
C ARG A 150 -1.10 0.82 -18.58
N SER A 151 -0.41 1.56 -17.72
CA SER A 151 1.05 1.55 -17.60
C SER A 151 1.54 0.71 -16.42
N VAL A 152 0.66 0.27 -15.51
CA VAL A 152 0.99 -0.67 -14.45
C VAL A 152 1.42 -2.00 -15.07
N ARG A 153 2.57 -2.53 -14.63
CA ARG A 153 3.13 -3.82 -15.09
C ARG A 153 3.15 -4.88 -14.00
N GLN A 154 3.01 -4.47 -12.76
CA GLN A 154 3.11 -5.30 -11.58
C GLN A 154 1.83 -6.11 -11.37
N PRO A 155 1.94 -7.37 -10.92
CA PRO A 155 0.80 -8.12 -10.41
C PRO A 155 0.02 -7.32 -9.36
N THR A 156 -1.26 -7.10 -9.64
CA THR A 156 -2.15 -6.30 -8.79
C THR A 156 -3.31 -7.12 -8.25
N LEU A 157 -3.54 -7.06 -6.94
CA LEU A 157 -4.71 -7.60 -6.28
C LEU A 157 -5.65 -6.47 -5.85
N LEU A 158 -6.89 -6.50 -6.31
CA LEU A 158 -7.97 -5.63 -5.88
C LEU A 158 -8.85 -6.40 -4.89
N ILE A 159 -9.06 -5.87 -3.68
CA ILE A 159 -9.89 -6.48 -2.64
C ILE A 159 -11.04 -5.52 -2.32
N VAL A 160 -12.29 -5.96 -2.48
CA VAL A 160 -13.47 -5.13 -2.27
C VAL A 160 -14.49 -5.84 -1.38
N GLY A 161 -15.21 -5.11 -0.54
CA GLY A 161 -16.30 -5.65 0.25
C GLY A 161 -17.56 -5.86 -0.61
N GLU A 162 -18.24 -6.98 -0.46
CA GLU A 162 -19.47 -7.30 -1.21
C GLU A 162 -20.56 -6.24 -1.05
N ARG A 163 -20.66 -5.63 0.15
CA ARG A 163 -21.66 -4.61 0.48
C ARG A 163 -21.21 -3.19 0.13
N ASP A 164 -20.16 -3.04 -0.67
CA ASP A 164 -19.73 -1.78 -1.28
C ASP A 164 -19.86 -1.83 -2.81
N PRO A 165 -21.10 -1.83 -3.34
CA PRO A 165 -21.35 -2.07 -4.76
C PRO A 165 -20.76 -0.97 -5.66
N VAL A 166 -20.67 0.26 -5.14
CA VAL A 166 -20.08 1.38 -5.89
C VAL A 166 -18.58 1.14 -6.08
N VAL A 167 -17.84 0.86 -5.00
CA VAL A 167 -16.41 0.59 -5.11
C VAL A 167 -16.15 -0.70 -5.90
N LEU A 168 -17.04 -1.69 -5.81
CA LEU A 168 -16.93 -2.92 -6.59
C LEU A 168 -16.97 -2.66 -8.10
N GLU A 169 -17.95 -1.88 -8.58
CA GLU A 169 -18.01 -1.55 -10.01
C GLU A 169 -16.80 -0.70 -10.45
N LEU A 170 -16.37 0.26 -9.65
CA LEU A 170 -15.17 1.06 -9.95
C LEU A 170 -13.89 0.21 -10.03
N ASN A 171 -13.76 -0.83 -9.18
CA ASN A 171 -12.63 -1.76 -9.25
C ASN A 171 -12.73 -2.67 -10.48
N LYS A 172 -13.94 -3.11 -10.88
CA LYS A 172 -14.14 -3.85 -12.14
C LYS A 172 -13.77 -3.00 -13.36
N GLU A 173 -14.14 -1.72 -13.38
CA GLU A 173 -13.78 -0.79 -14.43
C GLU A 173 -12.26 -0.60 -14.53
N ALA A 174 -11.61 -0.35 -13.39
CA ALA A 174 -10.16 -0.23 -13.34
C ALA A 174 -9.47 -1.52 -13.80
N MET A 175 -9.94 -2.69 -13.35
CA MET A 175 -9.41 -3.99 -13.76
C MET A 175 -9.45 -4.18 -15.28
N ARG A 176 -10.53 -3.75 -15.96
CA ARG A 176 -10.65 -3.81 -17.43
C ARG A 176 -9.67 -2.89 -18.15
N ALA A 177 -9.26 -1.79 -17.51
CA ALA A 177 -8.30 -0.84 -18.09
C ALA A 177 -6.83 -1.27 -17.91
N MET A 178 -6.56 -2.23 -17.02
CA MET A 178 -5.20 -2.71 -16.75
C MET A 178 -4.74 -3.76 -17.76
N THR A 179 -3.44 -3.77 -18.05
CA THR A 179 -2.81 -4.76 -18.94
C THR A 179 -1.96 -5.79 -18.19
N ALA A 180 -1.59 -5.50 -16.94
CA ALA A 180 -0.85 -6.41 -16.06
C ALA A 180 -1.75 -7.54 -15.53
N PRO A 181 -1.17 -8.63 -15.00
CA PRO A 181 -1.92 -9.62 -14.23
C PRO A 181 -2.66 -8.94 -13.08
N VAL A 182 -3.99 -9.00 -13.11
CA VAL A 182 -4.86 -8.40 -12.10
C VAL A 182 -5.88 -9.42 -11.62
N ARG A 183 -6.11 -9.45 -10.30
CA ARG A 183 -7.15 -10.27 -9.67
C ARG A 183 -8.06 -9.40 -8.84
N LEU A 184 -9.36 -9.65 -8.90
CA LEU A 184 -10.37 -9.03 -8.05
C LEU A 184 -10.92 -10.08 -7.07
N GLU A 185 -10.78 -9.81 -5.78
CA GLU A 185 -11.32 -10.63 -4.68
C GLU A 185 -12.43 -9.85 -3.99
N ILE A 186 -13.57 -10.51 -3.78
CA ILE A 186 -14.75 -9.93 -3.11
C ILE A 186 -14.87 -10.58 -1.74
N VAL A 187 -14.87 -9.77 -0.68
CA VAL A 187 -15.05 -10.25 0.70
C VAL A 187 -16.54 -10.28 1.05
N PRO A 188 -17.14 -11.46 1.26
CA PRO A 188 -18.58 -11.59 1.52
C PRO A 188 -19.00 -10.83 2.77
N GLY A 189 -20.15 -10.17 2.70
CA GLY A 189 -20.74 -9.44 3.82
C GLY A 189 -20.01 -8.17 4.27
N ALA A 190 -18.82 -7.87 3.71
CA ALA A 190 -18.00 -6.74 4.15
C ALA A 190 -18.43 -5.42 3.50
N THR A 191 -18.38 -4.33 4.27
CA THR A 191 -18.56 -2.96 3.79
C THR A 191 -17.21 -2.28 3.50
N HIS A 192 -17.23 -0.98 3.17
CA HIS A 192 -16.06 -0.21 2.71
C HIS A 192 -14.81 -0.35 3.59
N LEU A 193 -14.99 -0.40 4.92
CA LEU A 193 -13.89 -0.43 5.88
C LEU A 193 -13.54 -1.83 6.40
N PHE A 194 -14.29 -2.86 5.99
CA PHE A 194 -14.09 -4.25 6.42
C PHE A 194 -14.14 -4.42 7.95
N GLU A 195 -15.12 -3.78 8.61
CA GLU A 195 -15.26 -3.81 10.07
C GLU A 195 -16.09 -5.02 10.56
N GLU A 196 -16.73 -5.74 9.65
CA GLU A 196 -17.48 -6.94 9.95
C GLU A 196 -16.55 -8.08 10.43
N PRO A 197 -17.03 -8.95 11.33
CA PRO A 197 -16.21 -10.04 11.87
C PRO A 197 -15.58 -10.91 10.77
N GLY A 198 -14.25 -11.06 10.78
CA GLY A 198 -13.52 -11.88 9.81
C GLY A 198 -13.19 -11.17 8.49
N ALA A 199 -13.71 -9.96 8.25
CA ALA A 199 -13.49 -9.26 6.99
C ALA A 199 -12.05 -8.77 6.86
N LEU A 200 -11.51 -8.12 7.90
CA LEU A 200 -10.13 -7.61 7.89
C LEU A 200 -9.10 -8.74 7.98
N GLU A 201 -9.42 -9.83 8.69
CA GLU A 201 -8.65 -11.08 8.70
C GLU A 201 -8.51 -11.64 7.27
N THR A 202 -9.62 -11.65 6.53
CA THR A 202 -9.64 -12.11 5.13
C THR A 202 -8.79 -11.20 4.25
N VAL A 203 -8.91 -9.88 4.39
CA VAL A 203 -8.05 -8.91 3.69
C VAL A 203 -6.58 -9.17 3.98
N ALA A 204 -6.21 -9.33 5.26
CA ALA A 204 -4.83 -9.54 5.67
C ALA A 204 -4.25 -10.84 5.09
N ARG A 205 -5.04 -11.93 5.11
CA ARG A 205 -4.66 -13.21 4.52
C ARG A 205 -4.45 -13.10 3.01
N LEU A 206 -5.39 -12.48 2.29
CA LEU A 206 -5.30 -12.28 0.84
C LEU A 206 -4.07 -11.44 0.46
N ALA A 207 -3.83 -10.34 1.17
CA ALA A 207 -2.67 -9.48 0.96
C ALA A 207 -1.35 -10.21 1.24
N ARG A 208 -1.29 -10.96 2.35
CA ARG A 208 -0.14 -11.80 2.71
C ARG A 208 0.19 -12.78 1.59
N ASP A 209 -0.80 -13.56 1.17
CA ASP A 209 -0.59 -14.61 0.17
C ASP A 209 -0.11 -14.02 -1.16
N TRP A 210 -0.67 -12.86 -1.55
CA TRP A 210 -0.24 -12.12 -2.73
C TRP A 210 1.21 -11.65 -2.65
N PHE A 211 1.59 -10.98 -1.55
CA PHE A 211 2.96 -10.48 -1.39
C PHE A 211 3.97 -11.61 -1.26
N LEU A 212 3.65 -12.68 -0.53
CA LEU A 212 4.55 -13.83 -0.45
C LEU A 212 4.77 -14.48 -1.81
N GLN A 213 3.74 -14.56 -2.66
CA GLN A 213 3.86 -15.10 -4.00
C GLN A 213 4.75 -14.22 -4.90
N HIS A 214 4.62 -12.89 -4.80
CA HIS A 214 5.22 -11.96 -5.78
C HIS A 214 6.50 -11.28 -5.31
N LEU A 215 6.80 -11.31 -4.01
CA LEU A 215 8.05 -10.77 -3.44
C LEU A 215 9.09 -11.86 -3.18
N ALA A 216 8.74 -13.15 -3.21
CA ALA A 216 9.67 -14.27 -2.99
C ALA A 216 10.61 -14.56 -4.18
N GLY A 217 11.31 -13.53 -4.67
CA GLY A 217 12.31 -13.64 -5.74
C GLY A 217 13.63 -12.93 -5.45
N GLY A 218 13.77 -12.30 -4.28
CA GLY A 218 14.97 -11.56 -3.88
C GLY A 218 15.61 -12.15 -2.63
N ALA A 219 15.94 -13.44 -2.62
CA ALA A 219 16.95 -13.89 -1.68
C ALA A 219 18.27 -13.26 -2.14
N ALA A 220 18.81 -12.32 -1.36
CA ALA A 220 20.19 -11.92 -1.49
C ALA A 220 21.03 -13.19 -1.39
N SER A 221 21.66 -13.58 -2.50
CA SER A 221 22.73 -14.56 -2.49
C SER A 221 23.84 -13.99 -1.61
N ALA A 222 24.00 -14.55 -0.41
CA ALA A 222 25.28 -14.56 0.28
C ALA A 222 26.12 -15.71 -0.29
#